data_AF-D3UG77-F1
#
_entry.id   AF-D3UG77-F1
#
_cell.length_a   1.000
_cell.length_b   1.000
_cell.length_c   1.000
_cell.angle_alpha   90.00
_cell.angle_beta   90.00
_cell.angle_gamma   90.00
#
_symmetry.space_group_name_H-M   'P 1'
#
loop_
_entity.id
_entity.type
_entity.pdbx_description
1 polymer ?
#
loop_
_entity_poly.entity_id
_entity_poly.type
_entity_poly.pdbx_seq_one_letter_code
_entity_poly.pdbx_strand_id
1 'polypeptide(L)'
;MKITPHTSSRTPSNLSLLQKNERENKTKTQEGSRNFKDSLTLSQNASAVRIKEINKSIGELQVLGKALNKIEGRAQHLLNNAKDNASKKEIQDAITHSTFRGRKVFDEDFGKLAKNIKLDSRSLKRQANHLDTTEEIQKFNQNIKAQKEYAKQAVKILQNDLEKTLKTDGRDYEKLDAKMLKSPAFGDAHRLENLSSHKVSKLLA
;
A
#
# COMPACT_ATOMS: atom_id res chain seq x y z
N MET A 1 22.16 -48.43 -53.85
CA MET A 1 22.69 -47.17 -54.42
C MET A 1 22.98 -46.22 -53.26
N LYS A 2 24.02 -45.38 -53.45
CA LYS A 2 24.60 -44.37 -52.54
C LYS A 2 23.52 -43.45 -51.91
N ILE A 3 23.70 -42.75 -50.77
CA ILE A 3 24.77 -41.78 -50.44
C ILE A 3 24.84 -41.59 -48.90
N THR A 4 26.05 -41.63 -48.33
CA THR A 4 26.51 -41.09 -47.02
C THR A 4 26.94 -39.61 -47.17
N PRO A 5 27.53 -38.89 -46.19
CA PRO A 5 27.35 -38.66 -44.73
C PRO A 5 27.25 -37.12 -44.41
N HIS A 6 27.17 -36.60 -43.17
CA HIS A 6 28.28 -36.14 -42.30
C HIS A 6 27.69 -35.36 -41.09
N THR A 7 27.90 -35.78 -39.83
CA THR A 7 28.82 -35.23 -38.79
C THR A 7 28.65 -33.73 -38.48
N SER A 8 28.56 -33.26 -37.23
CA SER A 8 29.59 -33.47 -36.19
C SER A 8 29.13 -33.23 -34.73
N SER A 9 29.60 -34.16 -33.86
CA SER A 9 30.01 -34.10 -32.44
C SER A 9 30.15 -32.70 -31.79
N ARG A 10 30.00 -32.51 -30.46
CA ARG A 10 30.75 -33.21 -29.39
C ARG A 10 30.23 -32.83 -27.98
N THR A 11 29.84 -33.83 -27.17
CA THR A 11 29.93 -33.85 -25.69
C THR A 11 31.29 -34.46 -25.28
N PRO A 12 31.71 -34.35 -24.00
CA PRO A 12 31.46 -35.46 -23.07
C PRO A 12 31.09 -34.97 -21.64
N SER A 13 30.12 -35.54 -20.92
CA SER A 13 30.13 -36.84 -20.23
C SER A 13 31.19 -36.95 -19.12
N ASN A 14 30.81 -36.93 -17.83
CA ASN A 14 30.53 -38.17 -17.09
C ASN A 14 30.23 -37.96 -15.59
N LEU A 15 29.19 -38.68 -15.15
CA LEU A 15 28.87 -39.08 -13.78
C LEU A 15 29.99 -39.91 -13.14
N SER A 16 30.03 -39.92 -11.81
CA SER A 16 30.10 -41.11 -10.90
C SER A 16 30.48 -40.61 -9.48
N LEU A 17 30.18 -41.18 -8.31
CA LEU A 17 29.77 -42.50 -7.83
C LEU A 17 29.18 -42.36 -6.39
N LEU A 18 28.37 -43.36 -6.00
CA LEU A 18 28.29 -44.03 -4.68
C LEU A 18 27.56 -43.39 -3.47
N GLN A 19 26.36 -43.93 -3.25
CA GLN A 19 25.81 -44.29 -1.95
C GLN A 19 26.65 -45.41 -1.28
N LYS A 20 26.98 -45.30 0.02
CA LYS A 20 26.68 -46.28 1.11
C LYS A 20 27.52 -45.99 2.39
N ASN A 21 26.93 -46.40 3.52
CA ASN A 21 27.44 -46.49 4.90
C ASN A 21 27.32 -45.17 5.70
N GLU A 22 26.82 -45.10 6.93
CA GLU A 22 26.40 -46.09 7.93
C GLU A 22 25.51 -45.37 8.96
N ARG A 23 24.61 -46.12 9.61
CA ARG A 23 23.84 -45.67 10.78
C ARG A 23 24.70 -45.80 12.04
N GLU A 24 24.30 -45.01 13.05
CA GLU A 24 24.61 -45.10 14.50
C GLU A 24 25.87 -44.39 15.02
N ASN A 25 25.65 -43.23 15.67
CA ASN A 25 25.83 -43.16 17.12
C ASN A 25 25.08 -41.97 17.74
N LYS A 26 24.34 -42.25 18.82
CA LYS A 26 23.69 -41.27 19.69
C LYS A 26 24.74 -40.63 20.60
N THR A 27 24.81 -39.31 20.61
CA THR A 27 25.18 -38.54 21.81
C THR A 27 24.37 -37.24 21.84
N LYS A 28 23.64 -37.05 22.93
CA LYS A 28 22.90 -35.83 23.22
C LYS A 28 23.89 -34.68 23.44
N THR A 29 23.72 -33.60 22.68
CA THR A 29 24.04 -32.25 23.16
C THR A 29 23.00 -31.30 22.58
N GLN A 30 22.28 -30.63 23.47
CA GLN A 30 21.47 -29.47 23.12
C GLN A 30 22.40 -28.41 22.53
N GLU A 31 22.30 -28.15 21.23
CA GLU A 31 22.79 -26.92 20.65
C GLU A 31 21.67 -26.28 19.85
N GLY A 32 21.42 -25.02 20.20
CA GLY A 32 20.24 -24.28 19.82
C GLY A 32 19.98 -24.33 18.32
N SER A 33 18.70 -24.40 17.98
CA SER A 33 18.20 -23.89 16.71
C SER A 33 18.77 -22.48 16.53
N ARG A 34 19.87 -22.38 15.78
CA ARG A 34 20.30 -21.13 15.18
C ARG A 34 19.22 -20.81 14.16
N ASN A 35 18.21 -20.10 14.65
CA ASN A 35 17.34 -19.31 13.80
C ASN A 35 18.28 -18.43 12.97
N PHE A 36 18.43 -18.80 11.71
CA PHE A 36 18.98 -17.95 10.67
C PHE A 36 18.04 -16.76 10.55
N LYS A 37 18.20 -15.77 11.44
CA LYS A 37 17.63 -14.43 11.30
C LYS A 37 18.50 -13.66 10.31
N ASP A 38 18.56 -14.17 9.10
CA ASP A 38 19.14 -13.48 7.94
C ASP A 38 18.00 -12.92 7.06
N SER A 39 16.85 -12.67 7.68
CA SER A 39 15.89 -11.72 7.16
C SER A 39 16.45 -10.33 7.46
N LEU A 40 17.07 -9.71 6.45
CA LEU A 40 17.07 -8.26 6.32
C LEU A 40 15.60 -7.81 6.41
N THR A 41 15.11 -7.56 7.62
CA THR A 41 13.92 -6.74 7.79
C THR A 41 14.35 -5.35 7.34
N LEU A 42 14.18 -5.06 6.05
CA LEU A 42 14.17 -3.68 5.58
C LEU A 42 13.15 -2.98 6.47
N SER A 43 13.66 -2.21 7.43
CA SER A 43 12.91 -1.17 8.12
C SER A 43 12.15 -0.44 7.02
N GLN A 44 10.84 -0.68 6.93
CA GLN A 44 10.03 -0.04 5.91
C GLN A 44 10.22 1.45 6.14
N ASN A 45 10.84 2.11 5.15
CA ASN A 45 11.17 3.52 5.24
C ASN A 45 9.87 4.25 5.62
N ALA A 46 9.84 4.97 6.74
CA ALA A 46 8.59 5.51 7.31
C ALA A 46 7.79 6.33 6.28
N SER A 47 8.50 6.99 5.35
CA SER A 47 7.93 7.68 4.19
C SER A 47 7.17 6.75 3.24
N ALA A 48 7.69 5.55 2.94
CA ALA A 48 7.02 4.58 2.07
C ALA A 48 5.73 4.03 2.71
N VAL A 49 5.73 3.80 4.02
CA VAL A 49 4.51 3.42 4.77
C VAL A 49 3.49 4.54 4.68
N ARG A 50 3.90 5.77 4.96
CA ARG A 50 3.03 6.95 4.91
C ARG A 50 2.46 7.22 3.52
N ILE A 51 3.28 7.13 2.46
CA ILE A 51 2.82 7.28 1.06
C ILE A 51 1.76 6.22 0.73
N LYS A 52 1.98 4.96 1.14
CA LYS A 52 1.02 3.88 0.92
C LYS A 52 -0.30 4.15 1.65
N GLU A 53 -0.24 4.65 2.87
CA GLU A 53 -1.41 5.03 3.67
C GLU A 53 -2.17 6.21 3.06
N ILE A 54 -1.47 7.26 2.61
CA ILE A 54 -2.06 8.42 1.94
C ILE A 54 -2.76 7.97 0.65
N ASN A 55 -2.08 7.21 -0.22
CA ASN A 55 -2.66 6.73 -1.47
C ASN A 55 -3.88 5.83 -1.24
N LYS A 56 -3.81 4.97 -0.21
CA LYS A 56 -4.94 4.13 0.20
C LYS A 56 -6.13 5.01 0.61
N SER A 57 -5.89 6.02 1.43
CA SER A 57 -6.93 6.94 1.95
C SER A 57 -7.55 7.79 0.85
N ILE A 58 -6.74 8.28 -0.10
CA ILE A 58 -7.23 8.96 -1.30
C ILE A 58 -8.15 8.03 -2.11
N GLY A 59 -7.75 6.77 -2.30
CA GLY A 59 -8.57 5.78 -2.99
C GLY A 59 -9.92 5.53 -2.30
N GLU A 60 -9.93 5.40 -0.96
CA GLU A 60 -11.15 5.28 -0.15
C GLU A 60 -12.07 6.49 -0.32
N LEU A 61 -11.50 7.70 -0.26
CA LEU A 61 -12.24 8.96 -0.45
C LEU A 61 -12.80 9.12 -1.86
N GLN A 62 -12.09 8.65 -2.88
CA GLN A 62 -12.57 8.67 -4.27
C GLN A 62 -13.76 7.73 -4.48
N VAL A 63 -13.69 6.51 -3.91
CA VAL A 63 -14.83 5.58 -3.93
C VAL A 63 -16.02 6.16 -3.17
N LEU A 64 -15.77 6.73 -1.99
CA LEU A 64 -16.79 7.43 -1.21
C LEU A 64 -17.44 8.56 -2.03
N GLY A 65 -16.64 9.42 -2.66
CA GLY A 65 -17.15 10.52 -3.48
C GLY A 65 -18.02 10.06 -4.65
N LYS A 66 -17.65 8.95 -5.32
CA LYS A 66 -18.48 8.33 -6.37
C LYS A 66 -19.80 7.81 -5.80
N ALA A 67 -19.76 7.13 -4.65
CA ALA A 67 -20.96 6.64 -3.98
C ALA A 67 -21.88 7.79 -3.56
N LEU A 68 -21.33 8.87 -2.99
CA LEU A 68 -22.09 10.07 -2.61
C LEU A 68 -22.78 10.72 -3.81
N ASN A 69 -22.14 10.79 -4.98
CA ASN A 69 -22.79 11.30 -6.20
C ASN A 69 -23.99 10.43 -6.62
N LYS A 70 -23.84 9.11 -6.55
CA LYS A 70 -24.94 8.17 -6.86
C LYS A 70 -26.09 8.35 -5.87
N ILE A 71 -25.76 8.42 -4.57
CA ILE A 71 -26.74 8.58 -3.49
C ILE A 71 -27.47 9.92 -3.64
N GLU A 72 -26.78 11.02 -3.94
CA GLU A 72 -27.40 12.34 -4.14
C GLU A 72 -28.45 12.31 -5.26
N GLY A 73 -28.13 11.69 -6.40
CA GLY A 73 -29.09 11.55 -7.50
C GLY A 73 -30.35 10.78 -7.09
N ARG A 74 -30.19 9.71 -6.29
CA ARG A 74 -31.32 8.93 -5.76
C ARG A 74 -32.09 9.65 -4.65
N ALA A 75 -31.39 10.38 -3.79
CA ALA A 75 -32.02 11.21 -2.75
C ALA A 75 -32.84 12.34 -3.38
N GLN A 76 -32.36 12.94 -4.48
CA GLN A 76 -33.12 13.93 -5.24
C GLN A 76 -34.36 13.31 -5.90
N HIS A 77 -34.25 12.08 -6.41
CA HIS A 77 -35.41 11.36 -6.94
C HIS A 77 -36.46 11.08 -5.84
N LEU A 78 -36.02 10.68 -4.64
CA LEU A 78 -36.90 10.51 -3.48
C LEU A 78 -37.60 11.79 -3.04
N LEU A 79 -36.94 12.96 -3.13
CA LEU A 79 -37.59 14.23 -2.82
C LEU A 79 -38.77 14.52 -3.74
N ASN A 80 -38.65 14.16 -5.01
CA ASN A 80 -39.71 14.34 -5.99
C ASN A 80 -40.78 13.24 -5.88
N ASN A 81 -40.40 12.05 -5.42
CA ASN A 81 -41.23 10.86 -5.33
C ASN A 81 -41.06 10.16 -3.96
N ALA A 82 -41.61 10.73 -2.89
CA ALA A 82 -41.35 10.32 -1.51
C ALA A 82 -41.70 8.85 -1.18
N LYS A 83 -42.54 8.19 -1.99
CA LYS A 83 -42.94 6.78 -1.83
C LYS A 83 -42.10 5.81 -2.68
N ASP A 84 -41.03 6.28 -3.33
CA ASP A 84 -40.19 5.44 -4.18
C ASP A 84 -39.24 4.53 -3.36
N ASN A 85 -39.75 3.36 -3.00
CA ASN A 85 -38.99 2.35 -2.27
C ASN A 85 -37.78 1.81 -3.04
N ALA A 86 -37.77 1.90 -4.39
CA ALA A 86 -36.63 1.46 -5.19
C ALA A 86 -35.44 2.39 -4.96
N SER A 87 -35.65 3.71 -4.97
CA SER A 87 -34.59 4.68 -4.66
C SER A 87 -34.09 4.56 -3.22
N LYS A 88 -34.97 4.28 -2.23
CA LYS A 88 -34.53 4.00 -0.85
C LYS A 88 -33.58 2.80 -0.79
N LYS A 89 -33.95 1.70 -1.45
CA LYS A 89 -33.14 0.49 -1.50
C LYS A 89 -31.79 0.75 -2.20
N GLU A 90 -31.79 1.47 -3.31
CA GLU A 90 -30.56 1.80 -4.03
C GLU A 90 -29.58 2.65 -3.20
N ILE A 91 -30.10 3.55 -2.37
CA ILE A 91 -29.29 4.33 -1.42
C ILE A 91 -28.67 3.42 -0.37
N GLN A 92 -29.47 2.54 0.23
CA GLN A 92 -28.99 1.58 1.24
C GLN A 92 -27.95 0.61 0.65
N ASP A 93 -28.18 0.14 -0.58
CA ASP A 93 -27.26 -0.72 -1.29
C ASP A 93 -25.95 0.01 -1.59
N ALA A 94 -26.01 1.27 -2.04
CA ALA A 94 -24.82 2.07 -2.28
C ALA A 94 -24.00 2.26 -0.98
N ILE A 95 -24.65 2.51 0.15
CA ILE A 95 -23.97 2.69 1.43
C ILE A 95 -23.35 1.36 1.92
N THR A 96 -24.06 0.25 1.75
CA THR A 96 -23.66 -1.06 2.29
C THR A 96 -22.57 -1.74 1.48
N HIS A 97 -22.60 -1.58 0.16
CA HIS A 97 -21.75 -2.31 -0.78
C HIS A 97 -20.61 -1.49 -1.38
N SER A 98 -20.55 -0.17 -1.12
CA SER A 98 -19.40 0.63 -1.55
C SER A 98 -18.15 0.21 -0.78
N THR A 99 -17.23 -0.42 -1.50
CA THR A 99 -16.00 -0.96 -0.92
C THR A 99 -14.76 -0.50 -1.68
N PHE A 100 -13.65 -0.36 -0.95
CA PHE A 100 -12.32 -0.17 -1.50
C PHE A 100 -11.38 -1.20 -0.89
N ARG A 101 -10.75 -2.03 -1.73
CA ARG A 101 -9.88 -3.14 -1.30
C ARG A 101 -10.53 -4.04 -0.22
N GLY A 102 -11.80 -4.39 -0.43
CA GLY A 102 -12.58 -5.26 0.46
C GLY A 102 -13.10 -4.60 1.75
N ARG A 103 -12.79 -3.32 2.00
CA ARG A 103 -13.29 -2.57 3.16
C ARG A 103 -14.44 -1.65 2.79
N LYS A 104 -15.44 -1.53 3.65
CA LYS A 104 -16.62 -0.69 3.45
C LYS A 104 -16.27 0.77 3.73
N VAL A 105 -16.35 1.62 2.71
CA VAL A 105 -15.91 3.02 2.81
C VAL A 105 -16.79 3.85 3.75
N PHE A 106 -18.05 3.48 3.97
CA PHE A 106 -18.95 4.17 4.90
C PHE A 106 -18.74 3.77 6.36
N ASP A 107 -17.95 2.73 6.64
CA ASP A 107 -17.60 2.31 8.00
C ASP A 107 -16.25 2.88 8.47
N GLU A 108 -15.46 3.44 7.55
CA GLU A 108 -14.15 4.02 7.82
C GLU A 108 -14.24 5.32 8.64
N ASP A 109 -13.24 5.53 9.50
CA ASP A 109 -13.08 6.74 10.30
C ASP A 109 -12.06 7.68 9.66
N PHE A 110 -12.56 8.56 8.79
CA PHE A 110 -11.74 9.54 8.07
C PHE A 110 -11.25 10.69 8.97
N GLY A 111 -11.78 10.84 10.19
CA GLY A 111 -11.28 11.84 11.14
C GLY A 111 -9.84 11.56 11.60
N LYS A 112 -9.38 10.31 11.47
CA LYS A 112 -8.00 9.90 11.74
C LYS A 112 -7.00 10.37 10.69
N LEU A 113 -7.46 10.76 9.50
CA LEU A 113 -6.58 11.14 8.38
C LEU A 113 -5.96 12.51 8.57
N ALA A 114 -6.71 13.46 9.13
CA ALA A 114 -6.22 14.77 9.53
C ALA A 114 -7.17 15.43 10.52
N LYS A 115 -6.61 16.17 11.49
CA LYS A 115 -7.37 16.82 12.58
C LYS A 115 -8.45 17.81 12.12
N ASN A 116 -8.38 18.28 10.88
CA ASN A 116 -9.31 19.25 10.28
C ASN A 116 -10.35 18.61 9.33
N ILE A 117 -10.35 17.29 9.17
CA ILE A 117 -11.34 16.60 8.33
C ILE A 117 -12.60 16.36 9.16
N LYS A 118 -13.71 17.00 8.76
CA LYS A 118 -15.05 16.86 9.36
C LYS A 118 -15.91 15.77 8.70
N LEU A 119 -15.28 14.88 7.93
CA LEU A 119 -15.96 13.83 7.17
C LEU A 119 -16.48 12.74 8.13
N ASP A 120 -17.80 12.62 8.25
CA ASP A 120 -18.50 11.58 9.00
C ASP A 120 -19.40 10.79 8.06
N SER A 121 -18.82 9.79 7.39
CA SER A 121 -19.54 8.88 6.51
C SER A 121 -20.53 7.96 7.27
N ARG A 122 -20.31 7.73 8.57
CA ARG A 122 -21.19 6.91 9.41
C ARG A 122 -22.49 7.63 9.74
N SER A 123 -22.49 8.96 9.82
CA SER A 123 -23.73 9.76 9.94
C SER A 123 -24.71 9.47 8.80
N LEU A 124 -24.21 9.36 7.56
CA LEU A 124 -25.02 9.07 6.38
C LEU A 124 -25.64 7.68 6.45
N LYS A 125 -24.89 6.69 6.92
CA LYS A 125 -25.40 5.33 7.13
C LYS A 125 -26.56 5.28 8.13
N ARG A 126 -26.48 6.07 9.21
CA ARG A 126 -27.58 6.18 10.20
C ARG A 126 -28.82 6.83 9.61
N GLN A 127 -28.64 7.94 8.89
CA GLN A 127 -29.73 8.69 8.27
C GLN A 127 -30.41 7.92 7.13
N ALA A 128 -29.67 7.13 6.36
CA ALA A 128 -30.23 6.35 5.25
C ALA A 128 -31.24 5.26 5.69
N ASN A 129 -31.25 4.92 6.97
CA ASN A 129 -32.25 4.01 7.55
C ASN A 129 -33.58 4.71 7.89
N HIS A 130 -33.61 6.05 7.87
CA HIS A 130 -34.73 6.88 8.31
C HIS A 130 -35.03 7.92 7.22
N LEU A 131 -35.55 7.45 6.08
CA LEU A 131 -35.87 8.27 4.90
C LEU A 131 -37.37 8.23 4.61
N ASP A 132 -38.21 8.42 5.63
CA ASP A 132 -39.65 8.19 5.53
C ASP A 132 -40.44 9.47 5.29
N THR A 133 -39.88 10.61 5.70
CA THR A 133 -40.48 11.93 5.54
C THR A 133 -39.66 12.80 4.60
N THR A 134 -40.31 13.76 3.93
CA THR A 134 -39.63 14.74 3.08
C THR A 134 -38.57 15.53 3.85
N GLU A 135 -38.83 15.85 5.12
CA GLU A 135 -37.88 16.58 5.97
C GLU A 135 -36.60 15.76 6.23
N GLU A 136 -36.74 14.47 6.52
CA GLU A 136 -35.59 13.56 6.67
C GLU A 136 -34.78 13.44 5.38
N ILE A 137 -35.46 13.30 4.24
CA ILE A 137 -34.80 13.22 2.93
C ILE A 137 -34.06 14.53 2.62
N GLN A 138 -34.64 15.69 2.96
CA GLN A 138 -33.97 16.99 2.81
C GLN A 138 -32.73 17.10 3.68
N LYS A 139 -32.83 16.75 4.97
CA LYS A 139 -31.70 16.73 5.91
C LYS A 139 -30.59 15.78 5.43
N PHE A 140 -30.97 14.60 4.94
CA PHE A 140 -30.05 13.63 4.36
C PHE A 140 -29.33 14.20 3.13
N ASN A 141 -30.06 14.84 2.21
CA ASN A 141 -29.48 15.46 1.02
C ASN A 141 -28.52 16.61 1.36
N GLN A 142 -28.86 17.44 2.35
CA GLN A 142 -27.95 18.47 2.87
C GLN A 142 -26.69 17.85 3.48
N ASN A 143 -26.82 16.77 4.25
CA ASN A 143 -25.66 16.06 4.80
C ASN A 143 -24.79 15.47 3.69
N ILE A 144 -25.36 14.85 2.65
CA ILE A 144 -24.60 14.34 1.50
C ILE A 144 -23.75 15.45 0.88
N LYS A 145 -24.33 16.64 0.64
CA LYS A 145 -23.60 17.79 0.08
C LYS A 145 -22.44 18.22 0.97
N ALA A 146 -22.66 18.31 2.29
CA ALA A 146 -21.61 18.63 3.25
C ALA A 146 -20.48 17.57 3.23
N GLN A 147 -20.83 16.28 3.29
CA GLN A 147 -19.85 15.19 3.25
C GLN A 147 -19.07 15.14 1.93
N LYS A 148 -19.69 15.49 0.80
CA LYS A 148 -18.98 15.61 -0.50
C LYS A 148 -17.90 16.68 -0.46
N GLU A 149 -18.21 17.86 0.08
CA GLU A 149 -17.22 18.93 0.22
C GLU A 149 -16.12 18.54 1.21
N TYR A 150 -16.45 17.89 2.33
CA TYR A 150 -15.45 17.36 3.25
C TYR A 150 -14.57 16.28 2.60
N ALA A 151 -15.12 15.40 1.76
CA ALA A 151 -14.34 14.41 1.04
C ALA A 151 -13.36 15.07 0.05
N LYS A 152 -13.81 16.10 -0.69
CA LYS A 152 -12.92 16.89 -1.57
C LYS A 152 -11.80 17.58 -0.80
N GLN A 153 -12.13 18.20 0.34
CA GLN A 153 -11.15 18.86 1.20
C GLN A 153 -10.13 17.85 1.75
N ALA A 154 -10.60 16.68 2.22
CA ALA A 154 -9.76 15.59 2.69
C ALA A 154 -8.78 15.12 1.61
N VAL A 155 -9.26 14.92 0.37
CA VAL A 155 -8.39 14.56 -0.76
C VAL A 155 -7.33 15.63 -1.01
N LYS A 156 -7.69 16.92 -1.02
CA LYS A 156 -6.72 18.01 -1.19
C LYS A 156 -5.67 18.03 -0.09
N ILE A 157 -6.07 17.84 1.17
CA ILE A 157 -5.15 17.79 2.31
C ILE A 157 -4.16 16.63 2.13
N LEU A 158 -4.66 15.45 1.78
CA LEU A 158 -3.84 14.26 1.57
C LEU A 158 -2.92 14.39 0.34
N GLN A 159 -3.36 15.02 -0.74
CA GLN A 159 -2.52 15.31 -1.91
C GLN A 159 -1.38 16.25 -1.53
N ASN A 160 -1.66 17.32 -0.77
CA ASN A 160 -0.63 18.22 -0.27
C ASN A 160 0.35 17.49 0.67
N ASP A 161 -0.13 16.56 1.49
CA ASP A 161 0.72 15.76 2.37
C ASP A 161 1.60 14.77 1.58
N LEU A 162 1.05 14.18 0.51
CA LEU A 162 1.78 13.34 -0.42
C LEU A 162 2.90 14.13 -1.11
N GLU A 163 2.59 15.30 -1.65
CA GLU A 163 3.59 16.17 -2.30
C GLU A 163 4.71 16.58 -1.34
N LYS A 164 4.37 16.91 -0.09
CA LYS A 164 5.37 17.20 0.96
C LYS A 164 6.22 15.98 1.31
N THR A 165 5.63 14.79 1.33
CA THR A 165 6.36 13.54 1.65
C THR A 165 7.24 13.09 0.48
N LEU A 166 6.86 13.39 -0.76
CA LEU A 166 7.63 13.09 -1.96
C LEU A 166 8.75 14.09 -2.24
N LYS A 167 8.64 15.32 -1.72
CA LYS A 167 9.77 16.23 -1.64
C LYS A 167 10.79 15.63 -0.69
N THR A 168 11.75 14.89 -1.24
CA THR A 168 13.02 14.65 -0.57
C THR A 168 13.54 16.01 -0.14
N ASP A 169 13.90 16.17 1.15
CA ASP A 169 14.61 17.35 1.65
C ASP A 169 15.58 17.81 0.56
N GLY A 170 15.60 19.10 0.24
CA GLY A 170 16.33 19.71 -0.89
C GLY A 170 17.86 19.54 -0.86
N ARG A 171 18.37 18.39 -0.45
CA ARG A 171 19.64 17.85 -0.84
C ARG A 171 19.59 17.64 -2.34
N ASP A 172 20.31 18.49 -3.04
CA ASP A 172 20.79 18.30 -4.40
C ASP A 172 21.32 16.86 -4.57
N TYR A 173 20.45 15.89 -4.84
CA TYR A 173 20.89 14.57 -5.35
C TYR A 173 21.61 14.73 -6.69
N GLU A 174 21.48 15.89 -7.34
CA GLU A 174 22.13 16.23 -8.60
C GLU A 174 23.60 16.65 -8.45
N LYS A 175 24.08 16.89 -7.24
CA LYS A 175 25.51 17.21 -7.05
C LYS A 175 26.16 16.08 -6.27
N LEU A 176 26.71 15.14 -7.03
CA LEU A 176 27.81 14.30 -6.58
C LEU A 176 28.79 15.22 -5.83
N ASP A 177 28.87 15.08 -4.52
CA ASP A 177 29.80 15.89 -3.72
C ASP A 177 31.21 15.50 -4.17
N ALA A 178 31.80 16.30 -5.05
CA ALA A 178 33.12 16.02 -5.61
C ALA A 178 34.20 15.96 -4.52
N LYS A 179 33.93 16.48 -3.32
CA LYS A 179 34.81 16.33 -2.15
C LYS A 179 34.76 14.92 -1.57
N MET A 180 33.60 14.23 -1.64
CA MET A 180 33.47 12.83 -1.24
C MET A 180 34.28 11.90 -2.13
N LEU A 181 34.40 12.17 -3.44
CA LEU A 181 35.29 11.43 -4.35
C LEU A 181 36.78 11.54 -3.98
N LYS A 182 37.16 12.62 -3.28
CA LYS A 182 38.52 12.86 -2.79
C LYS A 182 38.70 12.41 -1.33
N SER A 183 37.65 11.89 -0.70
CA SER A 183 37.73 11.44 0.69
C SER A 183 38.57 10.16 0.79
N PRO A 184 39.33 9.97 1.89
CA PRO A 184 40.01 8.71 2.16
C PRO A 184 39.05 7.51 2.15
N ALA A 185 37.79 7.73 2.58
CA ALA A 185 36.74 6.71 2.59
C ALA A 185 36.39 6.20 1.18
N PHE A 186 36.34 7.09 0.18
CA PHE A 186 36.09 6.70 -1.22
C PHE A 186 37.31 5.98 -1.83
N GLY A 187 38.52 6.48 -1.56
CA GLY A 187 39.76 5.80 -1.98
C GLY A 187 39.92 4.40 -1.36
N ASP A 188 39.50 4.25 -0.10
CA ASP A 188 39.51 2.96 0.61
C ASP A 188 38.43 1.99 0.11
N ALA A 189 37.27 2.48 -0.34
CA ALA A 189 36.18 1.65 -0.86
C ALA A 189 36.56 0.93 -2.17
N HIS A 190 37.47 1.50 -2.96
CA HIS A 190 37.97 0.91 -4.20
C HIS A 190 39.20 0.00 -4.01
N ARG A 191 39.77 -0.04 -2.80
CA ARG A 191 40.87 -0.95 -2.46
C ARG A 191 40.31 -2.27 -1.96
N LEU A 192 40.11 -3.19 -2.91
CA LEU A 192 39.63 -4.57 -2.66
C LEU A 192 40.51 -5.34 -1.65
N GLU A 193 41.78 -4.94 -1.51
CA GLU A 193 42.75 -5.53 -0.59
C GLU A 193 42.43 -5.22 0.90
N ASN A 194 41.52 -4.28 1.18
CA ASN A 194 41.14 -3.86 2.54
C ASN A 194 39.67 -4.16 2.91
N LEU A 195 38.98 -4.97 2.12
CA LEU A 195 37.62 -5.47 2.40
C LEU A 195 37.66 -6.54 3.50
N SER A 196 37.97 -6.14 4.72
CA SER A 196 37.79 -6.99 5.90
C SER A 196 36.33 -6.93 6.36
N SER A 197 35.82 -8.04 6.91
CA SER A 197 34.45 -8.11 7.45
C SER A 197 34.20 -6.99 8.48
N HIS A 198 35.24 -6.60 9.24
CA HIS A 198 35.19 -5.51 10.21
C HIS A 198 34.88 -4.15 9.59
N LYS A 199 35.41 -3.83 8.40
CA LYS A 199 35.11 -2.57 7.70
C LYS A 199 33.73 -2.61 7.04
N VAL A 200 33.29 -3.76 6.53
CA VAL A 200 31.92 -3.94 6.02
C VAL A 200 30.90 -3.71 7.14
N SER A 201 31.15 -4.24 8.33
CA SER A 201 30.29 -3.99 9.51
C SER A 201 30.27 -2.53 9.95
N LYS A 202 31.38 -1.77 9.81
CA LYS A 202 31.42 -0.33 10.13
C LYS A 202 30.71 0.56 9.12
N LEU A 203 30.61 0.13 7.85
CA LEU A 203 29.90 0.87 6.81
C LEU A 203 28.38 0.60 6.83
N LEU A 204 27.96 -0.49 7.48
CA LEU A 204 26.56 -0.91 7.62
C LEU A 204 25.94 -0.54 8.98
N ALA A 205 26.72 0.02 9.90
CA ALA A 205 26.28 0.51 11.22
C ALA A 205 26.08 2.04 11.18
#